data_AF-A0A925E8X6-F1
#
_entry.id   AF-A0A925E8X6-F1
#
_cell.length_a   1.000
_cell.length_b   1.000
_cell.length_c   1.000
_cell.angle_alpha   90.00
_cell.angle_beta   90.00
_cell.angle_gamma   90.00
#
_symmetry.space_group_name_H-M   'P 1'
#
loop_
_entity.id
_entity.type
_entity.pdbx_description
1 polymer ?
#
loop_
_entity_poly.entity_id
_entity_poly.type
_entity_poly.pdbx_seq_one_letter_code
_entity_poly.pdbx_strand_id
1 'polypeptide(L)'
;MRKLLLVLIISFIAKNCFCWGFYAHKKINNYAVFLLPPEMIVLYKSQIDFLTEHAVDPDKRRYAIPEEGPRHYIDIDHYGAYPYDALPRKWNDAVAKYSEDTLNRYGIVPWWLQTMLYRLTTAFKEKNQAKILKLSAEIGHYIADSHVPLHANTNHNGQYTDQKGIHGFWESRIPELLAEKEWDFFIGQAEYIKNPLDFTWKRVLESA
;
A
#
# COMPACT_ATOMS: atom_id res chain seq x y z
N MET A 1 11.02 -38.66 27.22
CA MET A 1 11.44 -38.94 25.81
C MET A 1 10.33 -38.70 24.80
N ARG A 2 9.15 -39.31 24.94
CA ARG A 2 8.02 -39.18 23.98
C ARG A 2 7.52 -37.73 23.75
N LYS A 3 7.50 -36.90 24.80
CA LYS A 3 7.14 -35.46 24.70
C LYS A 3 8.21 -34.61 23.98
N LEU A 4 9.49 -34.93 24.15
CA LEU A 4 10.60 -34.25 23.44
C LEU A 4 10.59 -34.59 21.94
N LEU A 5 10.27 -35.84 21.60
CA LEU A 5 10.12 -36.29 20.21
C LEU A 5 8.97 -35.54 19.51
N LEU A 6 7.85 -35.33 20.20
CA LEU A 6 6.70 -34.58 19.69
C LEU A 6 7.03 -33.09 19.43
N VAL A 7 7.80 -32.45 20.32
CA VAL A 7 8.24 -31.05 20.13
C VAL A 7 9.19 -30.93 18.93
N LEU A 8 10.14 -31.86 18.78
CA LEU A 8 11.06 -31.91 17.63
C LEU A 8 10.34 -32.19 16.31
N ILE A 9 9.29 -33.01 16.32
CA ILE A 9 8.48 -33.29 15.13
C ILE A 9 7.65 -32.05 14.74
N ILE A 10 7.08 -31.33 15.71
CA ILE A 10 6.32 -30.09 15.45
C ILE A 10 7.22 -28.98 14.91
N SER A 11 8.46 -28.85 15.40
CA SER A 11 9.41 -27.85 14.87
C SER A 11 9.88 -28.17 13.44
N PHE A 12 9.91 -29.45 13.03
CA PHE A 12 10.17 -29.86 11.65
C PHE A 12 8.95 -29.73 10.72
N ILE A 13 7.73 -29.61 11.27
CA ILE A 13 6.47 -29.41 10.52
C ILE A 13 6.11 -27.91 10.39
N ALA A 14 6.89 -27.00 11.00
CA ALA A 14 6.80 -25.58 10.74
C ALA A 14 7.20 -25.27 9.29
N LYS A 15 6.29 -25.55 8.36
CA LYS A 15 6.38 -25.03 7.00
C LYS A 15 6.27 -23.52 7.10
N ASN A 16 7.15 -22.82 6.40
CA ASN A 16 6.94 -21.41 6.12
C ASN A 16 5.56 -21.28 5.47
N CYS A 17 4.60 -20.73 6.21
CA CYS A 17 3.37 -20.25 5.62
C CYS A 17 3.78 -19.06 4.77
N PHE A 18 3.97 -19.28 3.47
CA PHE A 18 3.99 -18.18 2.52
C PHE A 18 2.57 -17.62 2.53
N CYS A 19 2.34 -16.59 3.33
CA CYS A 19 1.17 -15.74 3.17
C CYS A 19 1.30 -15.14 1.76
N TRP A 20 0.65 -15.78 0.80
CA TRP A 20 0.55 -15.31 -0.57
C TRP A 20 -0.11 -13.93 -0.57
N GLY A 21 0.45 -12.98 -1.32
CA GLY A 21 -0.13 -11.64 -1.51
C GLY A 21 0.61 -10.43 -0.95
N PHE A 22 1.88 -10.56 -0.60
CA PHE A 22 2.68 -9.43 -0.08
C PHE A 22 3.91 -9.09 -0.92
N TYR A 23 4.20 -9.89 -1.94
CA TYR A 23 5.45 -9.82 -2.70
C TYR A 23 5.69 -8.43 -3.32
N ALA A 24 4.69 -7.87 -4.01
CA ALA A 24 4.83 -6.60 -4.71
C ALA A 24 5.12 -5.43 -3.75
N HIS A 25 4.36 -5.31 -2.67
CA HIS A 25 4.57 -4.28 -1.63
C HIS A 25 5.99 -4.28 -1.06
N LYS A 26 6.51 -5.47 -0.76
CA LYS A 26 7.90 -5.65 -0.29
C LYS A 26 8.91 -5.19 -1.33
N LYS A 27 8.74 -5.62 -2.58
CA LYS A 27 9.64 -5.25 -3.69
C LYS A 27 9.61 -3.74 -3.94
N ILE A 28 8.43 -3.12 -4.00
CA ILE A 28 8.29 -1.68 -4.22
C ILE A 28 9.03 -0.89 -3.13
N ASN A 29 8.81 -1.22 -1.85
CA ASN A 29 9.51 -0.56 -0.75
C ASN A 29 11.02 -0.77 -0.80
N ASN A 30 11.47 -1.99 -1.13
CA ASN A 30 12.88 -2.32 -1.27
C ASN A 30 13.54 -1.49 -2.39
N TYR A 31 12.94 -1.49 -3.60
CA TYR A 31 13.47 -0.75 -4.74
C TYR A 31 13.46 0.76 -4.51
N ALA A 32 12.42 1.29 -3.86
CA ALA A 32 12.32 2.72 -3.56
C ALA A 32 13.53 3.25 -2.77
N VAL A 33 14.14 2.44 -1.88
CA VAL A 33 15.34 2.83 -1.12
C VAL A 33 16.52 3.16 -2.04
N PHE A 34 16.69 2.42 -3.13
CA PHE A 34 17.79 2.64 -4.08
C PHE A 34 17.59 3.88 -4.95
N LEU A 35 16.37 4.41 -5.01
CA LEU A 35 16.02 5.61 -5.78
C LEU A 35 16.13 6.91 -4.96
N LEU A 36 16.33 6.80 -3.65
CA LEU A 36 16.41 7.95 -2.75
C LEU A 36 17.62 8.84 -3.05
N PRO A 37 17.50 10.16 -2.82
CA PRO A 37 18.63 11.07 -2.97
C PRO A 37 19.75 10.74 -1.95
N PRO A 38 21.01 11.11 -2.25
CA PRO A 38 22.18 10.74 -1.42
C PRO A 38 22.05 11.11 0.06
N GLU A 39 21.36 12.18 0.39
CA GLU A 39 21.18 12.65 1.77
C GLU A 39 20.24 11.73 2.56
N MET A 40 19.30 11.05 1.89
CA MET A 40 18.34 10.15 2.53
C MET A 40 18.82 8.70 2.53
N ILE A 41 19.54 8.27 1.49
CA ILE A 41 19.95 6.87 1.32
C ILE A 41 20.79 6.35 2.49
N VAL A 42 21.57 7.21 3.15
CA VAL A 42 22.42 6.86 4.30
C VAL A 42 21.60 6.26 5.44
N LEU A 43 20.42 6.84 5.75
CA LEU A 43 19.52 6.32 6.76
C LEU A 43 18.87 5.02 6.28
N TYR A 44 18.23 5.07 5.12
CA TYR A 44 17.31 4.03 4.67
C TYR A 44 18.00 2.75 4.21
N LYS A 45 19.18 2.84 3.59
CA LYS A 45 19.92 1.65 3.13
C LYS A 45 20.29 0.72 4.28
N SER A 46 20.62 1.26 5.45
CA SER A 46 20.89 0.46 6.64
C SER A 46 19.64 -0.21 7.25
N GLN A 47 18.44 0.23 6.83
CA GLN A 47 17.14 -0.19 7.36
C GLN A 47 16.26 -0.82 6.26
N ILE A 48 16.87 -1.24 5.14
CA ILE A 48 16.13 -1.70 3.97
C ILE A 48 15.31 -2.96 4.27
N ASP A 49 15.83 -3.86 5.10
CA ASP A 49 15.12 -5.07 5.52
C ASP A 49 13.90 -4.72 6.37
N PHE A 50 14.04 -3.77 7.31
CA PHE A 50 12.91 -3.27 8.10
C PHE A 50 11.81 -2.72 7.18
N LEU A 51 12.16 -1.83 6.24
CA LEU A 51 11.18 -1.26 5.32
C LEU A 51 10.51 -2.35 4.47
N THR A 52 11.29 -3.33 4.01
CA THR A 52 10.80 -4.45 3.20
C THR A 52 9.85 -5.33 4.00
N GLU A 53 10.18 -5.68 5.23
CA GLU A 53 9.38 -6.58 6.07
C GLU A 53 8.08 -5.92 6.56
N HIS A 54 8.15 -4.64 6.91
CA HIS A 54 7.04 -3.86 7.44
C HIS A 54 6.16 -3.20 6.37
N ALA A 55 6.50 -3.33 5.08
CA ALA A 55 5.72 -2.85 3.94
C ALA A 55 4.28 -3.42 3.86
N VAL A 56 3.99 -4.48 4.62
CA VAL A 56 2.71 -5.21 4.58
C VAL A 56 1.96 -5.17 5.91
N ASP A 57 2.48 -4.40 6.86
CA ASP A 57 1.83 -4.24 8.16
C ASP A 57 0.46 -3.56 8.10
N PRO A 58 0.17 -2.62 7.17
CA PRO A 58 -1.20 -2.14 6.93
C PRO A 58 -2.19 -3.27 6.65
N ASP A 59 -1.86 -4.16 5.71
CA ASP A 59 -2.70 -5.31 5.41
C ASP A 59 -2.87 -6.28 6.58
N LYS A 60 -1.81 -6.49 7.37
CA LYS A 60 -1.91 -7.37 8.55
C LYS A 60 -2.84 -6.81 9.60
N ARG A 61 -2.87 -5.48 9.80
CA ARG A 61 -3.67 -4.84 10.85
C ARG A 61 -5.11 -4.55 10.46
N ARG A 62 -5.48 -4.66 9.17
CA ARG A 62 -6.87 -4.43 8.72
C ARG A 62 -7.92 -5.32 9.38
N TYR A 63 -7.51 -6.50 9.84
CA TYR A 63 -8.38 -7.43 10.57
C TYR A 63 -8.51 -7.10 12.06
N ALA A 64 -7.63 -6.24 12.59
CA ALA A 64 -7.62 -5.83 13.98
C ALA A 64 -8.14 -4.39 14.19
N ILE A 65 -8.06 -3.55 13.15
CA ILE A 65 -8.45 -2.13 13.19
C ILE A 65 -9.49 -1.90 12.08
N PRO A 66 -10.79 -1.78 12.42
CA PRO A 66 -11.85 -1.61 11.43
C PRO A 66 -11.63 -0.42 10.49
N GLU A 67 -11.07 0.68 11.01
CA GLU A 67 -10.79 1.90 10.27
C GLU A 67 -9.63 1.75 9.27
N GLU A 68 -8.88 0.65 9.33
CA GLU A 68 -7.77 0.42 8.42
C GLU A 68 -8.25 0.00 7.03
N GLY A 69 -9.26 -0.86 6.94
CA GLY A 69 -9.73 -1.40 5.65
C GLY A 69 -9.96 -0.32 4.57
N PRO A 70 -10.69 0.76 4.87
CA PRO A 70 -10.91 1.87 3.94
C PRO A 70 -9.65 2.61 3.46
N ARG A 71 -8.51 2.47 4.15
CA ARG A 71 -7.27 3.19 3.82
C ARG A 71 -6.52 2.59 2.64
N HIS A 72 -6.94 1.43 2.14
CA HIS A 72 -6.28 0.69 1.07
C HIS A 72 -6.88 0.96 -0.31
N TYR A 73 -8.07 1.52 -0.40
CA TYR A 73 -8.77 1.62 -1.70
C TYR A 73 -9.58 2.90 -1.80
N ILE A 74 -10.14 3.11 -2.98
CA ILE A 74 -11.23 4.04 -3.25
C ILE A 74 -12.14 3.44 -4.33
N ASP A 75 -13.40 3.21 -3.99
CA ASP A 75 -14.43 2.79 -4.94
C ASP A 75 -14.88 4.02 -5.75
N ILE A 76 -14.01 4.51 -6.65
CA ILE A 76 -14.17 5.85 -7.24
C ILE A 76 -15.39 5.94 -8.17
N ASP A 77 -15.78 4.82 -8.78
CA ASP A 77 -16.99 4.63 -9.59
C ASP A 77 -18.28 4.84 -8.80
N HIS A 78 -18.25 4.77 -7.47
CA HIS A 78 -19.37 5.19 -6.63
C HIS A 78 -19.69 6.69 -6.77
N TYR A 79 -18.68 7.52 -7.05
CA TYR A 79 -18.81 8.98 -7.00
C TYR A 79 -19.13 9.64 -8.35
N GLY A 80 -19.32 8.85 -9.42
CA GLY A 80 -19.73 9.34 -10.73
C GLY A 80 -19.04 8.64 -11.89
N ALA A 81 -18.87 9.35 -12.99
CA ALA A 81 -18.17 8.85 -14.19
C ALA A 81 -16.81 9.53 -14.34
N TYR A 82 -15.86 8.82 -14.95
CA TYR A 82 -14.54 9.35 -15.29
C TYR A 82 -14.65 10.70 -16.04
N PRO A 83 -13.86 11.73 -15.70
CA PRO A 83 -12.72 11.74 -14.76
C PRO A 83 -13.10 12.06 -13.29
N TYR A 84 -14.36 11.87 -12.92
CA TYR A 84 -14.89 12.05 -11.56
C TYR A 84 -14.76 13.49 -11.05
N ASP A 85 -15.02 14.49 -11.91
CA ASP A 85 -14.90 15.92 -11.58
C ASP A 85 -15.78 16.35 -10.40
N ALA A 86 -16.87 15.62 -10.16
CA ALA A 86 -17.75 15.86 -9.04
C ALA A 86 -17.13 15.47 -7.68
N LEU A 87 -16.11 14.61 -7.63
CA LEU A 87 -15.49 14.16 -6.40
C LEU A 87 -14.43 15.16 -5.92
N PRO A 88 -14.65 15.86 -4.78
CA PRO A 88 -13.69 16.84 -4.31
C PRO A 88 -12.36 16.19 -3.93
N ARG A 89 -11.26 16.79 -4.38
CA ARG A 89 -9.91 16.25 -4.15
C ARG A 89 -9.38 16.55 -2.74
N LYS A 90 -9.90 17.60 -2.09
CA LYS A 90 -9.57 17.93 -0.69
C LYS A 90 -10.52 17.23 0.26
N TRP A 91 -9.98 16.70 1.36
CA TRP A 91 -10.74 15.94 2.35
C TRP A 91 -11.95 16.70 2.91
N ASN A 92 -11.75 17.92 3.40
CA ASN A 92 -12.84 18.70 4.00
C ASN A 92 -13.99 18.98 3.03
N ASP A 93 -13.68 19.23 1.76
CA ASP A 93 -14.69 19.46 0.72
C ASP A 93 -15.43 18.16 0.40
N ALA A 94 -14.72 17.02 0.37
CA ALA A 94 -15.32 15.71 0.18
C ALA A 94 -16.24 15.33 1.34
N VAL A 95 -15.82 15.58 2.59
CA VAL A 95 -16.62 15.36 3.80
C VAL A 95 -17.87 16.24 3.78
N ALA A 96 -17.74 17.52 3.42
CA ALA A 96 -18.89 18.42 3.32
C ALA A 96 -19.92 17.94 2.29
N LYS A 97 -19.47 17.28 1.22
CA LYS A 97 -20.34 16.78 0.14
C LYS A 97 -20.93 15.40 0.41
N TYR A 98 -20.16 14.47 0.95
CA TYR A 98 -20.53 13.04 1.04
C TYR A 98 -20.65 12.51 2.47
N SER A 99 -20.25 13.27 3.49
CA SER A 99 -20.02 12.84 4.89
C SER A 99 -18.83 11.89 5.07
N GLU A 100 -18.23 11.92 6.26
CA GLU A 100 -17.08 11.07 6.60
C GLU A 100 -17.44 9.59 6.60
N ASP A 101 -18.65 9.21 7.02
CA ASP A 101 -19.10 7.81 7.05
C ASP A 101 -19.16 7.21 5.65
N THR A 102 -19.71 7.95 4.67
CA THR A 102 -19.74 7.52 3.27
C THR A 102 -18.33 7.39 2.71
N LEU A 103 -17.46 8.37 2.95
CA LEU A 103 -16.08 8.31 2.46
C LEU A 103 -15.33 7.10 3.02
N ASN A 104 -15.44 6.84 4.32
CA ASN A 104 -14.86 5.65 4.92
C ASN A 104 -15.48 4.35 4.37
N ARG A 105 -16.77 4.34 4.04
CA ARG A 105 -17.39 3.15 3.45
C ARG A 105 -16.85 2.81 2.06
N TYR A 106 -16.53 3.82 1.26
CA TYR A 106 -16.11 3.66 -0.14
C TYR A 106 -14.62 3.95 -0.35
N GLY A 107 -13.83 3.88 0.71
CA GLY A 107 -12.37 3.99 0.65
C GLY A 107 -11.85 5.42 0.59
N ILE A 108 -10.70 5.62 1.24
CA ILE A 108 -10.09 6.93 1.48
C ILE A 108 -8.59 6.99 1.17
N VAL A 109 -8.02 5.99 0.49
CA VAL A 109 -6.57 5.94 0.23
C VAL A 109 -5.96 7.25 -0.30
N PRO A 110 -6.60 8.02 -1.21
CA PRO A 110 -5.99 9.24 -1.76
C PRO A 110 -5.82 10.34 -0.71
N TRP A 111 -6.79 10.45 0.21
CA TRP A 111 -6.74 11.41 1.32
C TRP A 111 -5.87 10.90 2.46
N TRP A 112 -5.86 9.60 2.71
CA TRP A 112 -5.02 8.97 3.74
C TRP A 112 -3.53 9.19 3.48
N LEU A 113 -3.11 9.16 2.22
CA LEU A 113 -1.72 9.48 1.83
C LEU A 113 -1.25 10.86 2.28
N GLN A 114 -2.13 11.88 2.26
CA GLN A 114 -1.78 13.21 2.77
C GLN A 114 -1.54 13.19 4.29
N THR A 115 -2.36 12.43 5.01
CA THR A 115 -2.21 12.24 6.46
C THR A 115 -0.88 11.54 6.77
N MET A 116 -0.56 10.48 6.04
CA MET A 116 0.69 9.74 6.21
C MET A 116 1.91 10.59 5.88
N LEU A 117 1.85 11.38 4.80
CA LEU A 117 2.92 12.32 4.44
C LEU A 117 3.15 13.37 5.52
N TYR A 118 2.07 13.96 6.05
CA TYR A 118 2.17 14.92 7.16
C TYR A 118 2.81 14.30 8.41
N ARG A 119 2.39 13.08 8.77
CA ARG A 119 2.95 12.34 9.91
C ARG A 119 4.44 12.04 9.72
N LEU A 120 4.82 11.58 8.52
CA LEU A 120 6.22 11.29 8.20
C LEU A 120 7.07 12.56 8.24
N THR A 121 6.59 13.66 7.66
CA THR A 121 7.24 14.97 7.70
C THR A 121 7.46 15.44 9.14
N THR A 122 6.46 15.23 10.00
CA THR A 122 6.54 15.58 11.43
C THR A 122 7.58 14.70 12.14
N ALA A 123 7.61 13.40 11.87
CA ALA A 123 8.61 12.49 12.43
C ALA A 123 10.05 12.89 12.05
N PHE A 124 10.26 13.36 10.82
CA PHE A 124 11.55 13.92 10.39
C PHE A 124 11.92 15.20 11.15
N LYS A 125 10.98 16.13 11.33
CA LYS A 125 11.19 17.35 12.12
C LYS A 125 11.55 17.04 13.57
N GLU A 126 10.90 16.03 14.15
CA GLU A 126 11.17 15.53 15.51
C GLU A 126 12.46 14.70 15.60
N LYS A 127 13.11 14.38 14.49
CA LYS A 127 14.27 13.47 14.40
C LYS A 127 14.00 12.10 15.05
N ASN A 128 12.76 11.63 15.00
CA ASN A 128 12.37 10.36 15.62
C ASN A 128 12.55 9.22 14.61
N GLN A 129 13.71 8.57 14.64
CA GLN A 129 14.05 7.51 13.69
C GLN A 129 13.05 6.36 13.67
N ALA A 130 12.57 5.90 14.83
CA ALA A 130 11.60 4.80 14.90
C ALA A 130 10.28 5.17 14.20
N LYS A 131 9.77 6.40 14.41
CA LYS A 131 8.59 6.89 13.70
C LYS A 131 8.84 7.05 12.21
N ILE A 132 10.02 7.57 11.81
CA ILE A 132 10.40 7.73 10.39
C ILE A 132 10.33 6.38 9.68
N LEU A 133 10.98 5.35 10.23
CA LEU A 133 11.03 4.02 9.61
C LEU A 133 9.64 3.38 9.51
N LYS A 134 8.87 3.39 10.61
CA LYS A 134 7.50 2.87 10.62
C LYS A 134 6.63 3.56 9.57
N LEU A 135 6.58 4.89 9.59
CA LEU A 135 5.74 5.67 8.69
C LEU A 135 6.20 5.56 7.23
N SER A 136 7.50 5.36 6.98
CA SER A 136 8.03 5.16 5.63
C SER A 136 7.61 3.82 5.03
N ALA A 137 7.66 2.74 5.80
CA ALA A 137 7.19 1.43 5.35
C ALA A 137 5.67 1.46 5.07
N GLU A 138 4.90 2.08 5.97
CA GLU A 138 3.44 2.15 5.85
C GLU A 138 2.98 3.10 4.74
N ILE A 139 3.62 4.26 4.54
CA ILE A 139 3.24 5.14 3.43
C ILE A 139 3.56 4.50 2.08
N GLY A 140 4.66 3.74 1.97
CA GLY A 140 5.01 3.00 0.77
C GLY A 140 3.92 2.00 0.35
N HIS A 141 3.29 1.34 1.32
CA HIS A 141 2.15 0.45 1.10
C HIS A 141 0.96 1.18 0.46
N TYR A 142 0.47 2.26 1.07
CA TYR A 142 -0.69 2.99 0.55
C TYR A 142 -0.42 3.67 -0.80
N ILE A 143 0.85 4.05 -1.05
CA ILE A 143 1.27 4.54 -2.36
C ILE A 143 1.11 3.41 -3.38
N ALA A 144 1.61 2.21 -3.08
CA ALA A 144 1.48 1.05 -3.97
C ALA A 144 0.02 0.69 -4.24
N ASP A 145 -0.83 0.63 -3.22
CA ASP A 145 -2.27 0.39 -3.35
C ASP A 145 -2.95 1.39 -4.30
N SER A 146 -2.57 2.67 -4.24
CA SER A 146 -3.11 3.71 -5.13
C SER A 146 -2.75 3.55 -6.62
N HIS A 147 -1.87 2.60 -6.95
CA HIS A 147 -1.49 2.24 -8.33
C HIS A 147 -2.10 0.90 -8.77
N VAL A 148 -2.97 0.28 -7.96
CA VAL A 148 -3.64 -0.98 -8.30
C VAL A 148 -5.03 -0.65 -8.87
N PRO A 149 -5.31 -0.97 -10.15
CA PRO A 149 -6.64 -0.71 -10.75
C PRO A 149 -7.81 -1.31 -9.98
N LEU A 150 -7.61 -2.50 -9.41
CA LEU A 150 -8.63 -3.19 -8.61
C LEU A 150 -8.84 -2.55 -7.22
N HIS A 151 -8.00 -1.61 -6.79
CA HIS A 151 -8.23 -0.80 -5.58
C HIS A 151 -8.94 0.53 -5.92
N ALA A 152 -9.28 0.76 -7.19
CA ALA A 152 -9.91 1.99 -7.67
C ALA A 152 -11.37 1.79 -8.13
N ASN A 153 -12.05 0.69 -7.79
CA ASN A 153 -13.43 0.46 -8.23
C ASN A 153 -14.21 -0.54 -7.36
N THR A 154 -15.55 -0.43 -7.39
CA THR A 154 -16.46 -1.31 -6.65
C THR A 154 -16.42 -2.77 -7.07
N ASN A 155 -15.92 -3.12 -8.27
CA ASN A 155 -15.78 -4.50 -8.76
C ASN A 155 -14.39 -5.11 -8.50
N HIS A 156 -13.71 -4.66 -7.43
CA HIS A 156 -12.34 -5.02 -7.08
C HIS A 156 -11.98 -6.52 -7.19
N ASN A 157 -12.89 -7.43 -6.84
CA ASN A 157 -12.66 -8.87 -6.89
C ASN A 157 -13.51 -9.59 -7.95
N GLY A 158 -14.01 -8.88 -8.97
CA GLY A 158 -14.79 -9.46 -10.06
C GLY A 158 -16.17 -9.98 -9.65
N GLN A 159 -16.69 -9.53 -8.50
CA GLN A 159 -17.98 -9.96 -7.95
C GLN A 159 -19.19 -9.65 -8.84
N TYR A 160 -19.07 -8.70 -9.77
CA TYR A 160 -20.14 -8.29 -10.68
C TYR A 160 -19.93 -8.75 -12.14
N THR A 161 -18.80 -9.39 -12.44
CA THR A 161 -18.43 -9.83 -13.81
C THR A 161 -18.17 -11.33 -13.92
N ASP A 162 -18.47 -12.10 -12.87
CA ASP A 162 -18.19 -13.54 -12.76
C ASP A 162 -16.69 -13.89 -12.86
N GLN A 163 -15.83 -12.95 -12.43
CA GLN A 163 -14.37 -13.08 -12.41
C GLN A 163 -13.85 -13.14 -10.97
N LYS A 164 -14.59 -13.83 -10.09
CA LYS A 164 -14.25 -13.90 -8.66
C LYS A 164 -12.84 -14.42 -8.43
N GLY A 165 -12.05 -13.67 -7.67
CA GLY A 165 -10.65 -13.99 -7.38
C GLY A 165 -9.63 -13.24 -8.24
N ILE A 166 -10.07 -12.40 -9.19
CA ILE A 166 -9.18 -11.59 -10.03
C ILE A 166 -8.29 -10.65 -9.21
N HIS A 167 -8.77 -10.19 -8.05
CA HIS A 167 -7.97 -9.36 -7.12
C HIS A 167 -6.71 -10.08 -6.69
N GLY A 168 -6.85 -11.27 -6.09
CA GLY A 168 -5.71 -12.07 -5.63
C GLY A 168 -4.83 -12.55 -6.78
N PHE A 169 -5.43 -12.83 -7.95
CA PHE A 169 -4.65 -13.16 -9.13
C PHE A 169 -3.74 -11.99 -9.57
N TRP A 170 -4.28 -10.77 -9.60
CA TRP A 170 -3.53 -9.59 -10.02
C TRP A 170 -2.48 -9.17 -8.99
N GLU A 171 -2.89 -8.95 -7.74
CA GLU A 171 -2.02 -8.40 -6.70
C GLU A 171 -0.96 -9.39 -6.20
N SER A 172 -1.29 -10.69 -6.21
CA SER A 172 -0.40 -11.73 -5.67
C SER A 172 0.25 -12.54 -6.77
N ARG A 173 -0.57 -13.23 -7.57
CA ARG A 173 -0.08 -14.35 -8.39
C ARG A 173 0.77 -13.88 -9.56
N ILE A 174 0.37 -12.81 -10.24
CA ILE A 174 1.12 -12.29 -11.39
C ILE A 174 2.53 -11.80 -10.96
N PRO A 175 2.68 -10.90 -9.97
CA PRO A 175 4.00 -10.47 -9.52
C PRO A 175 4.91 -11.64 -9.10
N GLU A 176 4.39 -12.60 -8.33
CA GLU A 176 5.16 -13.76 -7.88
C GLU A 176 5.64 -14.66 -9.03
N LEU A 177 4.89 -14.72 -10.13
CA LEU A 177 5.23 -15.53 -11.30
C LEU A 177 6.20 -14.84 -12.25
N LEU A 178 5.99 -13.54 -12.49
CA LEU A 178 6.58 -12.84 -13.62
C LEU A 178 7.68 -11.85 -13.21
N ALA A 179 7.65 -11.28 -12.01
CA ALA A 179 8.53 -10.17 -11.64
C ALA A 179 10.03 -10.48 -11.85
N GLU A 180 10.52 -11.61 -11.34
CA GLU A 180 11.94 -11.98 -11.49
C GLU A 180 12.31 -12.43 -12.91
N LYS A 181 11.33 -12.76 -13.75
CA LYS A 181 11.55 -13.39 -15.07
C LYS A 181 11.36 -12.43 -16.24
N GLU A 182 10.43 -11.50 -16.10
CA GLU A 182 9.89 -10.73 -17.22
C GLU A 182 9.90 -9.21 -16.99
N TRP A 183 10.05 -8.74 -15.75
CA TRP A 183 9.96 -7.31 -15.46
C TRP A 183 11.33 -6.67 -15.35
N ASP A 184 11.44 -5.46 -15.90
CA ASP A 184 12.62 -4.61 -15.76
C ASP A 184 12.41 -3.64 -14.59
N PHE A 185 13.34 -3.67 -13.64
CA PHE A 185 13.37 -2.78 -12.47
C PHE A 185 14.39 -1.65 -12.63
N PHE A 186 14.83 -1.33 -13.84
CA PHE A 186 15.65 -0.14 -14.13
C PHE A 186 14.77 1.11 -14.27
N ILE A 187 14.40 1.72 -13.13
CA ILE A 187 13.32 2.72 -13.02
C ILE A 187 13.80 4.19 -13.07
N GLY A 188 15.10 4.45 -13.27
CA GLY A 188 15.66 5.81 -13.28
C GLY A 188 15.83 6.42 -11.89
N GLN A 189 15.97 7.74 -11.79
CA GLN A 189 16.14 8.45 -10.50
C GLN A 189 14.79 8.96 -9.98
N ALA A 190 14.64 9.04 -8.65
CA ALA A 190 13.45 9.64 -8.06
C ALA A 190 13.37 11.15 -8.35
N GLU A 191 12.17 11.63 -8.64
CA GLU A 191 11.89 13.04 -8.86
C GLU A 191 11.10 13.65 -7.69
N TYR A 192 11.31 14.95 -7.46
CA TYR A 192 10.57 15.67 -6.42
C TYR A 192 9.14 16.02 -6.86
N ILE A 193 8.16 15.50 -6.13
CA ILE A 193 6.74 15.79 -6.37
C ILE A 193 6.33 17.06 -5.61
N LYS A 194 6.17 18.17 -6.35
CA LYS A 194 5.81 19.48 -5.78
C LYS A 194 4.40 19.53 -5.17
N ASN A 195 3.45 18.80 -5.75
CA ASN A 195 2.07 18.74 -5.28
C ASN A 195 1.66 17.27 -5.09
N PRO A 196 1.93 16.68 -3.90
CA PRO A 196 1.62 15.28 -3.63
C PRO A 196 0.13 14.96 -3.78
N LEU A 197 -0.77 15.88 -3.38
CA LEU A 197 -2.21 15.66 -3.51
C LEU A 197 -2.63 15.48 -4.96
N ASP A 198 -2.22 16.40 -5.84
CA ASP A 198 -2.50 16.33 -7.28
C ASP A 198 -1.90 15.06 -7.91
N PHE A 199 -0.66 14.72 -7.54
CA PHE A 199 -0.01 13.50 -8.03
C PHE A 199 -0.76 12.24 -7.61
N THR A 200 -1.16 12.13 -6.33
CA THR A 200 -1.94 11.00 -5.82
C THR A 200 -3.23 10.82 -6.62
N TRP A 201 -3.97 11.92 -6.86
CA TRP A 201 -5.20 11.84 -7.65
C TRP A 201 -4.96 11.46 -9.11
N LYS A 202 -3.88 11.93 -9.74
CA LYS A 202 -3.49 11.48 -11.08
C LYS A 202 -3.25 9.97 -11.14
N ARG A 203 -2.59 9.38 -10.14
CA ARG A 203 -2.33 7.93 -10.08
C ARG A 203 -3.60 7.11 -9.87
N VAL A 204 -4.51 7.59 -9.02
CA VAL A 204 -5.82 6.97 -8.83
C VAL A 204 -6.64 7.01 -10.11
N LEU A 205 -6.67 8.16 -10.80
CA LEU A 205 -7.37 8.31 -12.08
C LEU A 205 -6.75 7.48 -13.21
N GLU A 206 -5.44 7.30 -13.21
CA GLU A 206 -4.75 6.41 -14.16
C GLU A 206 -5.07 4.94 -13.91
N SER A 207 -5.45 4.60 -12.67
CA SER A 207 -5.83 3.24 -12.26
C SER A 207 -7.32 2.94 -12.44
N ALA A 208 -8.17 3.97 -12.62
CA ALA A 208 -9.63 3.87 -12.68
C ALA A 208 -10.18 3.56 -14.09
#